data_AF-A0A6B3E1V7-F1
#
_entry.id   AF-A0A6B3E1V7-F1
#
_cell.length_a   1.000
_cell.length_b   1.000
_cell.length_c   1.000
_cell.angle_alpha   90.00
_cell.angle_beta   90.00
_cell.angle_gamma   90.00
#
_symmetry.space_group_name_H-M   'P 1'
#
loop_
_entity.id
_entity.type
_entity.pdbx_description
1 polymer ?
#
loop_
_entity_poly.entity_id
_entity_poly.type
_entity_poly.pdbx_seq_one_letter_code
_entity_poly.pdbx_strand_id
1 'polypeptide(L)'
;MYEPIRAKSVHTMAGTDSDFPHRSREEELDIQLAGHLAALLAVTDELRALTPSSADLDTAAERLAEQVARLRGGRAPLRAAVSAGRTADQAPAL
;
A
#
# COMPACT_ATOMS: atom_id res chain seq x y z
N MET A 1 61.08 9.44 -10.23
CA MET A 1 59.89 10.28 -10.07
C MET A 1 58.72 9.52 -10.66
N TYR A 2 57.79 9.05 -9.84
CA TYR A 2 56.59 8.39 -10.34
C TYR A 2 55.57 9.49 -10.65
N GLU A 3 55.23 9.66 -11.92
CA GLU A 3 54.13 10.55 -12.29
C GLU A 3 52.80 9.87 -11.91
N PRO A 4 51.91 10.52 -11.14
CA PRO A 4 50.58 9.99 -10.89
C PRO A 4 49.77 9.98 -12.19
N ILE A 5 49.05 8.87 -12.45
CA ILE A 5 48.16 8.74 -13.61
C ILE A 5 47.14 9.88 -13.59
N ARG A 6 47.16 10.74 -14.62
CA ARG A 6 46.06 11.64 -14.94
C ARG A 6 44.80 10.79 -15.18
N ALA A 7 43.81 11.04 -14.34
CA ALA A 7 42.50 10.43 -14.26
C ALA A 7 41.93 9.85 -15.57
N LYS A 8 41.51 8.58 -15.52
CA LYS A 8 40.18 8.23 -16.03
C LYS A 8 39.24 8.33 -14.85
N SER A 9 38.47 9.41 -14.80
CA SER A 9 37.28 9.44 -13.97
C SER A 9 36.34 8.38 -14.54
N VAL A 10 36.24 7.24 -13.87
CA VAL A 10 35.30 6.16 -14.22
C VAL A 10 33.91 6.56 -13.72
N HIS A 11 33.46 7.77 -14.07
CA HIS A 11 32.19 8.34 -13.62
C HIS A 11 31.21 8.51 -14.78
N THR A 12 31.35 7.70 -15.83
CA THR A 12 30.33 7.62 -16.87
C THR A 12 30.38 6.25 -17.56
N MET A 13 29.76 5.25 -16.95
CA MET A 13 29.14 4.17 -17.72
C MET A 13 27.76 4.67 -18.14
N ALA A 14 27.75 5.58 -19.12
CA ALA A 14 26.58 5.81 -19.96
C ALA A 14 26.65 4.76 -21.07
N GLY A 15 25.67 3.84 -21.12
CA GLY A 15 25.45 3.01 -22.30
C GLY A 15 25.93 1.56 -22.23
N THR A 16 25.49 0.80 -21.24
CA THR A 16 24.93 -0.52 -21.56
C THR A 16 23.50 -0.48 -21.07
N ASP A 17 22.59 -0.56 -22.04
CA ASP A 17 21.15 -0.68 -21.85
C ASP A 17 20.84 -1.53 -20.62
N SER A 18 20.16 -0.91 -19.66
CA SER A 18 19.60 -1.61 -18.53
C SER A 18 18.49 -2.49 -19.07
N ASP A 19 18.88 -3.65 -19.58
CA ASP A 19 18.07 -4.72 -20.16
C ASP A 19 17.34 -5.48 -19.03
N PHE A 20 16.63 -4.71 -18.21
CA PHE A 20 15.87 -5.19 -17.07
C PHE A 20 14.48 -4.51 -17.13
N PRO A 21 13.40 -5.24 -16.80
CA PRO A 21 12.05 -4.68 -16.85
C PRO A 21 11.88 -3.70 -15.69
N HIS A 22 12.37 -2.47 -15.83
CA HIS A 22 12.25 -1.47 -14.80
C HIS A 22 10.94 -0.73 -14.98
N ARG A 23 9.99 -1.07 -14.12
CA ARG A 23 8.93 -0.16 -13.70
C ARG A 23 9.53 1.23 -13.53
N SER A 24 8.82 2.25 -13.99
CA SER A 24 9.24 3.63 -13.73
C SER A 24 9.31 3.87 -12.21
N ARG A 25 10.14 4.80 -11.77
CA ARG A 25 10.22 5.15 -10.35
C ARG A 25 8.86 5.58 -9.79
N GLU A 26 8.05 6.24 -10.61
CA GLU A 26 6.68 6.63 -10.26
C GLU A 26 5.79 5.40 -10.06
N GLU A 27 5.83 4.43 -10.97
CA GLU A 27 5.10 3.17 -10.82
C GLU A 27 5.51 2.42 -9.55
N GLU A 28 6.80 2.43 -9.21
CA GLU A 28 7.30 1.81 -7.97
C GLU A 28 6.75 2.53 -6.72
N LEU A 29 6.71 3.86 -6.72
CA LEU A 29 6.12 4.64 -5.63
C LEU A 29 4.61 4.40 -5.50
N ASP A 30 3.90 4.27 -6.62
CA ASP A 30 2.47 3.95 -6.62
C ASP A 30 2.19 2.56 -6.04
N ILE A 31 3.02 1.57 -6.37
CA ILE A 31 2.94 0.23 -5.78
C ILE A 31 3.15 0.30 -4.28
N GLN A 32 4.19 1.02 -3.83
CA GLN A 32 4.48 1.17 -2.40
C GLN A 32 3.34 1.87 -1.69
N LEU A 33 2.86 3.01 -2.22
CA LEU A 33 1.75 3.76 -1.63
C LEU A 33 0.48 2.92 -1.57
N ALA A 34 0.15 2.19 -2.64
CA ALA A 34 -0.99 1.27 -2.64
C ALA A 34 -0.85 0.15 -1.61
N GLY A 35 0.37 -0.31 -1.33
CA GLY A 35 0.66 -1.26 -0.25
C GLY A 35 0.40 -0.67 1.14
N HIS A 36 0.91 0.52 1.42
CA HIS A 36 0.71 1.19 2.71
C HIS A 36 -0.76 1.53 2.97
N LEU A 37 -1.46 2.04 1.96
CA LEU A 37 -2.88 2.35 2.08
C LEU A 37 -3.74 1.08 2.24
N ALA A 38 -3.36 -0.04 1.61
CA ALA A 38 -4.02 -1.31 1.84
C ALA A 38 -3.80 -1.83 3.27
N ALA A 39 -2.61 -1.64 3.84
CA ALA A 39 -2.34 -1.99 5.24
C ALA A 39 -3.18 -1.12 6.20
N LEU A 40 -3.26 0.18 5.97
CA LEU A 40 -4.11 1.09 6.74
C LEU A 40 -5.60 0.72 6.61
N LEU A 41 -6.03 0.32 5.42
CA LEU A 41 -7.40 -0.14 5.16
C LEU A 41 -7.74 -1.42 5.95
N ALA A 42 -6.80 -2.37 6.02
CA ALA A 42 -6.97 -3.59 6.81
C ALA A 42 -7.11 -3.28 8.31
N VAL A 43 -6.23 -2.43 8.86
CA VAL A 43 -6.34 -1.98 10.27
C VAL A 43 -7.68 -1.27 10.50
N THR A 44 -8.15 -0.48 9.54
CA THR A 44 -9.46 0.18 9.63
C THR A 44 -10.60 -0.84 9.70
N ASP A 45 -10.54 -1.92 8.90
CA ASP A 45 -11.55 -2.99 8.97
C ASP A 45 -11.53 -3.75 10.30
N GLU A 46 -10.35 -3.99 10.86
CA GLU A 46 -10.21 -4.60 12.19
C GLU A 46 -10.81 -3.71 13.28
N LEU A 47 -10.55 -2.41 13.24
CA LEU A 47 -11.14 -1.44 14.19
C LEU A 47 -12.67 -1.37 14.06
N ARG A 48 -13.21 -1.44 12.85
CA ARG A 48 -14.66 -1.47 12.61
C ARG A 48 -15.31 -2.72 13.17
N ALA A 49 -14.62 -3.86 13.16
CA ALA A 49 -15.10 -5.08 13.80
C ALA A 49 -15.18 -4.95 15.34
N LEU A 50 -14.31 -4.14 15.95
CA LEU A 50 -14.31 -3.88 17.38
C LEU A 50 -15.27 -2.75 17.78
N THR A 51 -15.46 -1.76 16.91
CA THR A 51 -16.26 -0.55 17.16
C THR A 51 -17.26 -0.29 16.02
N PRO A 52 -18.34 -1.10 15.92
CA PRO A 52 -19.24 -1.07 14.77
C PRO A 52 -20.13 0.18 14.66
N SER A 53 -20.17 1.04 15.68
CA SER A 53 -21.01 2.26 15.70
C SER A 53 -20.32 3.52 15.18
N SER A 54 -19.20 3.39 14.46
CA SER A 54 -18.36 4.53 14.05
C SER A 54 -18.47 4.86 12.54
N ALA A 55 -19.42 5.73 12.18
CA ALA A 55 -19.64 6.17 10.80
C ALA A 55 -18.40 6.83 10.15
N ASP A 56 -17.54 7.45 10.97
CA ASP A 56 -16.28 8.04 10.51
C ASP A 56 -15.31 6.97 10.00
N LEU A 57 -15.27 5.78 10.62
CA LEU A 57 -14.42 4.68 10.17
C LEU A 57 -14.93 4.07 8.87
N ASP A 58 -16.25 3.97 8.69
CA ASP A 58 -16.83 3.51 7.42
C ASP A 58 -16.46 4.47 6.28
N THR A 59 -16.64 5.78 6.50
CA THR A 59 -16.29 6.83 5.54
C THR A 59 -14.79 6.82 5.22
N ALA A 60 -13.93 6.67 6.24
CA ALA A 60 -12.48 6.58 6.05
C ALA A 60 -12.10 5.35 5.23
N ALA A 61 -12.72 4.20 5.49
CA ALA A 61 -12.45 2.96 4.79
C ALA A 61 -12.89 3.04 3.31
N GLU A 62 -14.02 3.66 3.00
CA GLU A 62 -14.46 3.92 1.62
C GLU A 62 -13.44 4.77 0.86
N ARG A 63 -13.01 5.90 1.45
CA ARG A 63 -12.03 6.81 0.83
C ARG A 63 -10.68 6.14 0.58
N LEU A 64 -10.23 5.32 1.52
CA LEU A 64 -9.01 4.53 1.37
C LEU A 64 -9.15 3.49 0.27
N ALA A 65 -10.29 2.79 0.19
CA ALA A 65 -10.54 1.80 -0.86
C ALA A 65 -10.52 2.43 -2.25
N GLU A 66 -11.12 3.61 -2.42
CA GLU A 66 -11.07 4.37 -3.66
C GLU A 66 -9.63 4.75 -4.05
N GLN A 67 -8.83 5.24 -3.10
CA GLN A 67 -7.45 5.64 -3.38
C GLN A 67 -6.58 4.44 -3.77
N VAL A 68 -6.74 3.29 -3.08
CA VAL A 68 -6.06 2.05 -3.46
C VAL A 68 -6.49 1.58 -4.85
N ALA A 69 -7.79 1.67 -5.17
CA ALA A 69 -8.27 1.30 -6.50
C ALA A 69 -7.68 2.20 -7.59
N ARG A 70 -7.60 3.52 -7.36
CA ARG A 70 -6.96 4.46 -8.30
C ARG A 70 -5.50 4.10 -8.58
N LEU A 71 -4.71 3.85 -7.52
CA LEU A 71 -3.29 3.47 -7.65
C LEU A 71 -3.09 2.09 -8.31
N ARG A 72 -4.09 1.21 -8.27
CA ARG A 72 -4.03 -0.15 -8.85
C ARG A 72 -4.71 -0.27 -10.22
N GLY A 73 -4.99 0.85 -10.90
CA GLY A 73 -5.63 0.85 -12.22
C GLY A 73 -7.10 0.45 -12.18
N GLY A 74 -7.83 0.87 -11.15
CA GLY A 74 -9.28 0.65 -10.98
C GLY A 74 -9.66 -0.64 -10.26
N ARG A 75 -8.70 -1.46 -9.80
CA ARG A 75 -8.98 -2.72 -9.11
C ARG A 75 -9.29 -2.46 -7.64
N ALA A 76 -10.53 -2.75 -7.22
CA ALA A 76 -10.93 -2.64 -5.83
C ALA A 76 -10.07 -3.54 -4.92
N PRO A 77 -9.60 -3.04 -3.76
CA PRO A 77 -8.88 -3.86 -2.80
C PRO A 77 -9.79 -4.92 -2.17
N LEU A 78 -9.21 -6.07 -1.81
CA LEU A 78 -9.89 -7.06 -0.98
C LEU A 78 -10.18 -6.44 0.39
N ARG A 79 -11.41 -6.60 0.88
CA ARG A 79 -11.89 -6.05 2.15
C ARG A 79 -12.13 -7.19 3.13
N ALA A 80 -11.80 -6.99 4.40
CA ALA A 80 -12.21 -7.95 5.41
C ALA A 80 -13.72 -7.83 5.59
N ALA A 81 -14.43 -8.95 5.45
CA ALA A 81 -15.85 -8.97 5.77
C ALA A 81 -15.98 -8.74 7.28
N VAL A 82 -16.55 -7.60 7.67
CA VAL A 82 -17.00 -7.40 9.04
C VAL A 82 -18.15 -8.39 9.24
N SER A 83 -17.89 -9.55 9.85
CA SER A 83 -18.96 -10.41 10.31
C SER A 83 -19.74 -9.62 11.35
N ALA A 84 -20.85 -9.01 10.92
CA ALA A 84 -21.85 -8.35 11.76
C ALA A 84 -22.62 -9.35 12.66
N GLY A 85 -21.91 -10.33 13.24
CA GLY A 85 -22.47 -11.56 13.79
C GLY A 85 -21.79 -12.05 15.06
N ARG A 86 -21.29 -11.15 15.91
CA ARG A 86 -20.88 -11.51 17.30
C ARG A 86 -21.49 -10.62 18.38
N THR A 87 -22.55 -9.89 18.07
CA THR A 87 -23.37 -9.18 19.07
C THR A 87 -24.69 -9.88 19.39
N ALA A 88 -25.06 -10.94 18.64
CA ALA A 88 -26.26 -11.75 18.94
C ALA A 88 -25.98 -12.97 19.85
N ASP A 89 -24.73 -13.21 20.25
CA ASP A 89 -24.33 -14.39 21.04
C ASP A 89 -23.87 -14.07 22.49
N GLN A 90 -24.16 -12.86 22.98
CA GLN A 90 -24.04 -12.54 24.41
C GLN A 90 -25.40 -12.09 24.97
N ALA A 91 -26.34 -13.03 25.04
CA ALA A 91 -27.37 -12.99 26.06
C ALA A 91 -27.02 -14.08 27.08
N PRO A 92 -26.64 -13.74 28.33
CA PRO A 92 -26.65 -14.76 29.37
C PRO A 92 -28.11 -15.08 29.64
N ALA A 93 -28.51 -16.31 29.29
CA ALA A 93 -29.66 -16.91 29.92
C ALA A 93 -29.30 -17.13 31.39
N LEU A 94 -29.99 -16.42 32.30
CA LEU A 94 -30.57 -16.89 33.57
C LEU A 94 -31.35 -15.73 34.23
#